data_AF-A0A1W9QFG1-F1
#
_entry.id   AF-A0A1W9QFG1-F1
#
_cell.length_a   1.000
_cell.length_b   1.000
_cell.length_c   1.000
_cell.angle_alpha   90.00
_cell.angle_beta   90.00
_cell.angle_gamma   90.00
#
_symmetry.space_group_name_H-M   'P 1'
#
loop_
_entity.id
_entity.type
_entity.pdbx_description
1 polymer ?
#
loop_
_entity_poly.entity_id
_entity_poly.type
_entity_poly.pdbx_seq_one_letter_code
_entity_poly.pdbx_strand_id
1 'polypeptide(L)'
;MFFALLLLAGGHLACRRSPAPEDKSDARVHKSETLTEAAAEIPAVELQEPIRPACEAFRAEASRPVGAPLDPASEGLRIEILGRARAVPIYFLEPPEPEGLAERALVYRRELEQSSDAGATILRILRETRRELELRRQVFLTQGYLFSMVPPVATRMSQILRFDHLFDAPKIRVHRGDEVFELVRQKDRYRREGEETDAALLLFDRIDDLSGPLPSALHADFTKLQEEVGFRSARVTSRTKSGLWVELTYGGAPLGEPVTTVAHVSVDEEGRTRLDCEEVLPAQKQDLELRRSGERSLRAAFLPLKDAIDSIVEHRLPFDEPRTEYGQEDGKLRLAFAEAYRKGAETYEYNGDRYYVFDNRGRVRLPEVCVDFITDAFDWATGGSWAPRGAGRKRVKGALYFPSLGMENPRSVESLALFATKHPHWFDVYWVPKEEQVRLSNRTAFFASLAKRREVFRLGDVVFINGLRDDERYHYHSFFLYEMDPLTGFPILLAANAGPPQMRTWEGEMQNAPRRFVVARLRVRPEIFERAYEQARKQPGVPLVLEPEPTADLVAQDP
;
A
#
# COMPACT_ATOMS: atom_id res chain seq x y z
N MET A 1 -13.77 -59.32 -24.35
CA MET A 1 -13.14 -60.18 -23.31
C MET A 1 -13.37 -59.46 -21.98
N PHE A 2 -14.49 -59.63 -21.27
CA PHE A 2 -14.98 -60.77 -20.47
C PHE A 2 -14.08 -61.17 -19.27
N PHE A 3 -14.76 -61.34 -18.11
CA PHE A 3 -14.34 -61.60 -16.71
C PHE A 3 -14.05 -60.35 -15.86
N ALA A 4 -14.81 -59.93 -14.83
CA ALA A 4 -15.58 -60.59 -13.74
C ALA A 4 -14.69 -61.34 -12.74
N LEU A 5 -14.90 -61.44 -11.42
CA LEU A 5 -15.64 -60.80 -10.30
C LEU A 5 -15.29 -61.70 -9.05
N LEU A 6 -15.62 -61.27 -7.80
CA LEU A 6 -15.62 -62.05 -6.51
C LEU A 6 -14.25 -62.33 -5.82
N LEU A 7 -14.03 -62.39 -4.49
CA LEU A 7 -14.77 -62.40 -3.19
C LEU A 7 -13.75 -62.02 -2.08
N LEU A 8 -14.04 -61.18 -1.07
CA LEU A 8 -14.65 -61.43 0.26
C LEU A 8 -13.92 -62.41 1.22
N ALA A 9 -13.38 -61.88 2.33
CA ALA A 9 -13.37 -62.36 3.73
C ALA A 9 -12.49 -61.37 4.55
N GLY A 10 -12.83 -60.80 5.70
CA GLY A 10 -13.61 -61.31 6.84
C GLY A 10 -12.64 -61.48 8.02
N GLY A 11 -12.64 -60.57 9.01
CA GLY A 11 -11.77 -60.67 10.19
C GLY A 11 -12.02 -59.59 11.23
N HIS A 12 -12.55 -60.01 12.37
CA HIS A 12 -13.21 -59.25 13.43
C HIS A 12 -12.28 -58.69 14.55
N LEU A 13 -12.81 -57.66 15.23
CA LEU A 13 -12.80 -57.39 16.68
C LEU A 13 -11.46 -57.27 17.45
N ALA A 14 -11.21 -56.06 17.98
CA ALA A 14 -10.96 -55.86 19.42
C ALA A 14 -11.20 -54.39 19.82
N CYS A 15 -12.38 -54.15 20.42
CA CYS A 15 -12.67 -52.97 21.22
C CYS A 15 -11.78 -52.96 22.47
N ARG A 16 -11.11 -51.84 22.75
CA ARG A 16 -10.51 -51.58 24.07
C ARG A 16 -11.19 -50.34 24.68
N ARG A 17 -12.10 -50.62 25.62
CA ARG A 17 -12.69 -49.64 26.54
C ARG A 17 -11.58 -49.10 27.45
N SER A 18 -11.45 -47.77 27.51
CA SER A 18 -10.78 -47.08 28.62
C SER A 18 -11.85 -46.41 29.50
N PRO A 19 -11.68 -46.42 30.83
CA PRO A 19 -12.69 -45.96 31.77
C PRO A 19 -12.75 -44.43 31.85
N ALA A 20 -13.96 -43.95 32.10
CA ALA A 20 -14.26 -42.56 32.43
C ALA A 20 -13.55 -42.14 33.74
N PRO A 21 -13.04 -40.90 33.83
CA PRO A 21 -12.72 -40.30 35.11
C PRO A 21 -13.94 -39.58 35.68
N GLU A 22 -14.05 -39.72 36.99
CA GLU A 22 -15.12 -39.30 37.87
C GLU A 22 -15.36 -37.80 37.87
N ASP A 23 -16.66 -37.50 37.94
CA ASP A 23 -17.30 -36.25 38.24
C ASP A 23 -16.93 -35.78 39.66
N LYS A 24 -16.26 -34.63 39.77
CA LYS A 24 -16.20 -33.82 40.99
C LYS A 24 -16.61 -32.39 40.66
N SER A 25 -17.90 -32.18 40.80
CA SER A 25 -18.57 -30.88 40.79
C SER A 25 -18.22 -30.10 42.05
N ASP A 26 -17.25 -29.19 41.95
CA ASP A 26 -17.13 -28.06 42.87
C ASP A 26 -17.75 -26.82 42.22
N ALA A 27 -19.01 -26.57 42.57
CA ALA A 27 -19.73 -25.36 42.24
C ALA A 27 -19.11 -24.16 42.95
N ARG A 28 -18.24 -23.42 42.26
CA ARG A 28 -17.94 -22.02 42.58
C ARG A 28 -18.66 -21.11 41.59
N VAL A 29 -19.72 -20.50 42.10
CA VAL A 29 -20.42 -19.38 41.47
C VAL A 29 -19.43 -18.22 41.31
N HIS A 30 -18.84 -18.11 40.12
CA HIS A 30 -18.18 -16.88 39.71
C HIS A 30 -19.24 -15.91 39.19
N LYS A 31 -19.44 -14.86 39.98
CA LYS A 31 -20.23 -13.68 39.66
C LYS A 31 -19.65 -13.10 38.36
N SER A 32 -20.48 -13.11 37.30
CA SER A 32 -20.22 -12.41 36.04
C SER A 32 -20.20 -10.91 36.34
N GLU A 33 -19.00 -10.36 36.54
CA GLU A 33 -18.77 -8.93 36.43
C GLU A 33 -18.59 -8.62 34.95
N THR A 34 -19.60 -7.94 34.43
CA THR A 34 -19.62 -7.24 33.14
C THR A 34 -18.34 -6.44 32.94
N LEU A 35 -17.47 -6.95 32.07
CA LEU A 35 -16.37 -6.19 31.45
C LEU A 35 -16.94 -5.36 30.30
N THR A 36 -17.65 -4.30 30.67
CA THR A 36 -17.79 -3.09 29.86
C THR A 36 -16.58 -2.18 30.15
N GLU A 37 -16.12 -1.49 29.11
CA GLU A 37 -15.20 -0.33 29.15
C GLU A 37 -13.72 -0.60 29.45
N ALA A 38 -12.99 -0.93 28.39
CA ALA A 38 -11.68 -0.32 28.13
C ALA A 38 -11.42 -0.31 26.61
N ALA A 39 -12.36 0.24 25.84
CA ALA A 39 -12.00 0.77 24.53
C ALA A 39 -11.17 2.02 24.82
N ALA A 40 -9.94 2.08 24.31
CA ALA A 40 -9.18 3.31 24.30
C ALA A 40 -10.04 4.37 23.60
N GLU A 41 -10.52 5.36 24.37
CA GLU A 41 -11.20 6.54 23.85
C GLU A 41 -10.22 7.27 22.93
N ILE A 42 -10.26 6.94 21.64
CA ILE A 42 -9.84 7.87 20.61
C ILE A 42 -10.74 9.09 20.83
N PRO A 43 -10.20 10.30 21.07
CA PRO A 43 -11.02 11.46 21.30
C PRO A 43 -11.96 11.59 20.10
N ALA A 44 -13.25 11.41 20.36
CA ALA A 44 -14.27 11.72 19.38
C ALA A 44 -14.03 13.18 19.01
N VAL A 45 -13.65 13.43 17.76
CA VAL A 45 -13.73 14.78 17.21
C VAL A 45 -15.19 15.15 17.37
N GLU A 46 -15.47 16.10 18.27
CA GLU A 46 -16.80 16.61 18.54
C GLU A 46 -17.23 17.37 17.29
N LEU A 47 -17.73 16.62 16.30
CA LEU A 47 -18.31 17.16 15.09
C LEU A 47 -19.58 17.90 15.51
N GLN A 48 -19.49 19.23 15.56
CA GLN A 48 -20.62 20.11 15.79
C GLN A 48 -21.81 19.66 14.94
N GLU A 49 -23.01 19.67 15.53
CA GLU A 49 -24.27 19.31 14.87
C GLU A 49 -24.42 19.95 13.47
N PRO A 50 -25.09 19.27 12.52
CA PRO A 50 -24.99 19.62 11.11
C PRO A 50 -25.39 21.07 10.84
N ILE A 51 -24.40 21.78 10.31
CA ILE A 51 -24.44 23.17 9.89
C ILE A 51 -25.21 23.29 8.57
N ARG A 52 -26.48 22.84 8.51
CA ARG A 52 -27.34 23.07 7.33
C ARG A 52 -27.34 24.54 6.87
N PRO A 53 -27.41 25.54 7.78
CA PRO A 53 -27.32 26.95 7.39
C PRO A 53 -25.97 27.32 6.76
N ALA A 54 -24.85 26.69 7.14
CA ALA A 54 -23.55 27.01 6.54
C ALA A 54 -23.39 26.38 5.16
N CYS A 55 -23.83 25.14 4.94
CA CYS A 55 -23.81 24.58 3.58
C CYS A 55 -24.71 25.38 2.63
N GLU A 56 -25.89 25.81 3.09
CA GLU A 56 -26.77 26.69 2.31
C GLU A 56 -26.13 28.06 2.05
N ALA A 57 -25.44 28.64 3.03
CA ALA A 57 -24.71 29.90 2.88
C ALA A 57 -23.54 29.77 1.88
N PHE A 58 -22.72 28.73 2.01
CA PHE A 58 -21.63 28.44 1.05
C PHE A 58 -22.17 28.22 -0.35
N ARG A 59 -23.30 27.51 -0.50
CA ARG A 59 -23.91 27.26 -1.81
C ARG A 59 -24.48 28.55 -2.43
N ALA A 60 -25.04 29.45 -1.61
CA ALA A 60 -25.51 30.76 -2.06
C ALA A 60 -24.34 31.65 -2.54
N GLU A 61 -23.22 31.64 -1.81
CA GLU A 61 -21.98 32.34 -2.19
C GLU A 61 -21.30 31.72 -3.43
N ALA A 62 -21.40 30.40 -3.58
CA ALA A 62 -20.83 29.61 -4.67
C ALA A 62 -21.61 29.67 -6.00
N SER A 63 -22.61 30.54 -6.12
CA SER A 63 -23.55 30.61 -7.26
C SER A 63 -22.92 30.93 -8.63
N ARG A 64 -21.58 31.02 -8.72
CA ARG A 64 -20.82 31.08 -9.97
C ARG A 64 -19.59 30.16 -9.90
N PRO A 65 -19.65 28.94 -10.47
CA PRO A 65 -18.47 28.09 -10.58
C PRO A 65 -17.38 28.81 -11.37
N VAL A 66 -16.13 28.71 -10.89
CA VAL A 66 -14.94 29.38 -11.48
C VAL A 66 -14.20 28.43 -12.43
N GLY A 67 -14.80 27.29 -12.79
CA GLY A 67 -14.20 26.31 -13.69
C GLY A 67 -15.08 25.08 -13.86
N ALA A 68 -14.82 24.33 -14.93
CA ALA A 68 -15.43 23.02 -15.13
C ALA A 68 -14.82 22.00 -14.16
N PRO A 69 -15.59 20.99 -13.71
CA PRO A 69 -15.04 19.83 -13.02
C PRO A 69 -14.02 19.09 -13.89
N LEU A 70 -13.19 18.26 -13.25
CA LEU A 70 -12.33 17.31 -13.98
C LEU A 70 -13.17 16.43 -14.90
N ASP A 71 -12.81 16.43 -16.18
CA ASP A 71 -13.33 15.51 -17.19
C ASP A 71 -13.02 14.04 -16.77
N PRO A 72 -13.94 13.07 -16.87
CA PRO A 72 -13.61 11.65 -16.72
C PRO A 72 -12.37 11.18 -17.49
N ALA A 73 -12.07 11.79 -18.65
CA ALA A 73 -10.83 11.52 -19.38
C ALA A 73 -9.57 11.92 -18.57
N SER A 74 -9.66 12.96 -17.74
CA SER A 74 -8.60 13.38 -16.82
C SER A 74 -8.46 12.46 -15.60
N GLU A 75 -9.54 11.81 -15.15
CA GLU A 75 -9.47 10.76 -14.11
C GLU A 75 -8.69 9.55 -14.63
N GLY A 76 -9.01 9.08 -15.83
CA GLY A 76 -8.27 7.99 -16.47
C GLY A 76 -6.79 8.31 -16.65
N LEU A 77 -6.48 9.54 -17.06
CA LEU A 77 -5.10 10.03 -17.19
C LEU A 77 -4.38 10.10 -15.83
N ARG A 78 -5.05 10.61 -14.79
CA ARG A 78 -4.53 10.62 -13.42
C ARG A 78 -4.17 9.22 -12.95
N ILE A 79 -5.07 8.26 -13.12
CA ILE A 79 -4.84 6.86 -12.74
C ILE A 79 -3.63 6.29 -13.49
N GLU A 80 -3.51 6.54 -14.79
CA GLU A 80 -2.35 6.09 -15.55
C GLU A 80 -1.05 6.75 -15.06
N ILE A 81 -1.05 8.05 -14.78
CA ILE A 81 0.14 8.75 -14.25
C ILE A 81 0.53 8.19 -12.88
N LEU A 82 -0.39 8.15 -11.92
CA LEU A 82 -0.11 7.72 -10.55
C LEU A 82 0.20 6.21 -10.47
N GLY A 83 -0.35 5.41 -11.38
CA GLY A 83 -0.02 4.00 -11.48
C GLY A 83 1.37 3.73 -12.05
N ARG A 84 1.95 4.68 -12.79
CA ARG A 84 3.24 4.50 -13.48
C ARG A 84 4.39 5.26 -12.82
N ALA A 85 4.16 6.49 -12.39
CA ALA A 85 5.13 7.39 -11.81
C ALA A 85 5.01 7.48 -10.29
N ARG A 86 6.13 7.58 -9.57
CA ARG A 86 6.07 7.92 -8.14
C ARG A 86 5.67 9.38 -8.03
N ALA A 87 4.50 9.63 -7.46
CA ALA A 87 3.86 10.94 -7.50
C ALA A 87 3.12 11.22 -6.18
N VAL A 88 3.01 12.49 -5.83
CA VAL A 88 2.19 12.95 -4.70
C VAL A 88 0.73 12.98 -5.14
N PRO A 89 -0.24 12.41 -4.40
CA PRO A 89 -1.62 12.29 -4.87
C PRO A 89 -2.46 13.57 -4.69
N ILE A 90 -1.96 14.71 -5.19
CA ILE A 90 -2.61 16.01 -5.08
C ILE A 90 -3.62 16.26 -6.20
N TYR A 91 -4.61 17.12 -5.94
CA TYR A 91 -5.50 17.69 -6.95
C TYR A 91 -4.95 19.04 -7.42
N PHE A 92 -4.70 19.24 -8.73
CA PHE A 92 -4.37 20.58 -9.22
C PHE A 92 -5.63 21.44 -9.35
N LEU A 93 -5.65 22.58 -8.66
CA LEU A 93 -6.69 23.60 -8.81
C LEU A 93 -6.65 24.18 -10.22
N GLU A 94 -5.43 24.39 -10.72
CA GLU A 94 -5.10 24.81 -12.09
C GLU A 94 -3.88 24.03 -12.54
N PRO A 95 -3.85 23.47 -13.77
CA PRO A 95 -2.64 22.88 -14.30
C PRO A 95 -1.52 23.93 -14.33
N PRO A 96 -0.32 23.64 -13.81
CA PRO A 96 0.80 24.56 -13.89
C PRO A 96 1.11 24.92 -15.35
N GLU A 97 1.26 26.21 -15.65
CA GLU A 97 1.51 26.71 -17.01
C GLU A 97 2.97 27.14 -17.23
N PRO A 98 3.54 26.88 -18.43
CA PRO A 98 4.90 27.29 -18.78
C PRO A 98 5.03 28.78 -19.12
N GLU A 99 4.63 29.66 -18.20
CA GLU A 99 4.72 31.11 -18.40
C GLU A 99 6.12 31.65 -18.13
N GLY A 100 6.54 32.67 -18.90
CA GLY A 100 7.81 33.39 -18.67
C GLY A 100 9.09 32.58 -18.89
N LEU A 101 9.00 31.39 -19.50
CA LEU A 101 10.17 30.52 -19.72
C LEU A 101 11.04 31.00 -20.89
N ALA A 102 12.34 30.72 -20.82
CA ALA A 102 13.24 30.95 -21.94
C ALA A 102 12.83 30.11 -23.17
N GLU A 103 13.01 30.65 -24.38
CA GLU A 103 12.64 29.97 -25.64
C GLU A 103 13.29 28.58 -25.76
N ARG A 104 14.57 28.46 -25.36
CA ARG A 104 15.28 27.18 -25.31
C ARG A 104 14.59 26.16 -24.38
N ALA A 105 14.03 26.60 -23.26
CA ALA A 105 13.30 25.72 -22.34
C ALA A 105 12.02 25.20 -23.00
N LEU A 106 11.27 26.07 -23.70
CA LEU A 106 10.06 25.70 -24.43
C LEU A 106 10.34 24.70 -25.56
N VAL A 107 11.49 24.81 -26.23
CA VAL A 107 11.93 23.82 -27.23
C VAL A 107 12.14 22.45 -26.58
N TYR A 108 12.93 22.38 -25.50
CA TYR A 108 13.18 21.11 -24.80
C TYR A 108 11.91 20.49 -24.20
N ARG A 109 10.99 21.30 -23.68
CA ARG A 109 9.69 20.83 -23.18
C ARG A 109 8.85 20.17 -24.27
N ARG A 110 8.69 20.84 -25.42
CA ARG A 110 7.96 20.27 -26.56
C ARG A 110 8.61 18.99 -27.05
N GLU A 111 9.93 18.95 -27.10
CA GLU A 111 10.67 17.74 -27.48
C GLU A 111 10.42 16.59 -26.49
N LEU A 112 10.42 16.86 -25.18
CA LEU A 112 10.10 15.86 -24.15
C LEU A 112 8.69 15.30 -24.30
N GLU A 113 7.70 16.18 -24.45
CA GLU A 113 6.28 15.81 -24.58
C GLU A 113 6.00 14.98 -25.84
N GLN A 114 6.75 15.22 -26.91
CA GLN A 114 6.61 14.52 -28.20
C GLN A 114 7.53 13.30 -28.34
N SER A 115 8.42 13.06 -27.38
CA SER A 115 9.43 12.00 -27.49
C SER A 115 8.82 10.60 -27.36
N SER A 116 9.20 9.71 -28.27
CA SER A 116 8.92 8.26 -28.15
C SER A 116 9.82 7.58 -27.11
N ASP A 117 10.97 8.18 -26.77
CA ASP A 117 11.86 7.75 -25.69
C ASP A 117 12.20 8.94 -24.78
N ALA A 118 11.26 9.25 -23.89
CA ALA A 118 11.41 10.31 -22.91
C ALA A 118 12.65 10.12 -22.02
N GLY A 119 13.10 8.88 -21.77
CA GLY A 119 14.28 8.61 -20.95
C GLY A 119 15.56 9.10 -21.61
N ALA A 120 15.76 8.74 -22.88
CA ALA A 120 16.91 9.22 -23.67
C ALA A 120 16.89 10.74 -23.82
N THR A 121 15.71 11.33 -24.07
CA THR A 121 15.56 12.79 -24.18
C THR A 121 15.93 13.50 -22.87
N ILE A 122 15.45 13.03 -21.71
CA ILE A 122 15.82 13.60 -20.40
C ILE A 122 17.34 13.57 -20.20
N LEU A 123 17.98 12.41 -20.42
CA LEU A 123 19.42 12.25 -20.23
C LEU A 123 20.24 13.15 -21.16
N ARG A 124 19.78 13.34 -22.41
CA ARG A 124 20.40 14.25 -23.36
C ARG A 124 20.28 15.70 -22.89
N ILE A 125 19.08 16.15 -22.50
CA ILE A 125 18.85 17.50 -21.98
C ILE A 125 19.74 17.75 -20.75
N LEU A 126 19.79 16.81 -19.80
CA LEU A 126 20.67 16.93 -18.64
C LEU A 126 22.14 17.09 -19.04
N ARG A 127 22.61 16.37 -20.07
CA ARG A 127 24.00 16.49 -20.55
C ARG A 127 24.27 17.86 -21.18
N GLU A 128 23.37 18.34 -22.03
CA GLU A 128 23.52 19.61 -22.77
C GLU A 128 23.46 20.82 -21.82
N THR A 129 22.58 20.77 -20.84
CA THR A 129 22.32 21.87 -19.89
C THR A 129 23.15 21.78 -18.61
N ARG A 130 24.27 21.03 -18.61
CA ARG A 130 25.02 20.70 -17.38
C ARG A 130 25.55 21.88 -16.57
N ARG A 131 25.70 23.05 -17.18
CA ARG A 131 26.16 24.29 -16.54
C ARG A 131 25.05 25.34 -16.45
N GLU A 132 23.82 25.00 -16.82
CA GLU A 132 22.68 25.91 -16.95
C GLU A 132 21.54 25.43 -16.03
N LEU A 133 21.75 25.46 -14.71
CA LEU A 133 20.75 24.96 -13.74
C LEU A 133 19.41 25.67 -13.84
N GLU A 134 19.43 26.99 -14.07
CA GLU A 134 18.20 27.76 -14.29
C GLU A 134 17.43 27.27 -15.51
N LEU A 135 18.11 27.00 -16.62
CA LEU A 135 17.49 26.41 -17.80
C LEU A 135 16.90 25.02 -17.50
N ARG A 136 17.60 24.18 -16.72
CA ARG A 136 17.07 22.87 -16.30
C ARG A 136 15.80 22.99 -15.48
N ARG A 137 15.76 23.93 -14.52
CA ARG A 137 14.56 24.20 -13.72
C ARG A 137 13.41 24.63 -14.62
N GLN A 138 13.64 25.53 -15.58
CA GLN A 138 12.59 25.94 -16.53
C GLN A 138 12.10 24.79 -17.43
N VAL A 139 12.97 23.84 -17.78
CA VAL A 139 12.57 22.66 -18.57
C VAL A 139 11.73 21.69 -17.73
N PHE A 140 12.19 21.31 -16.55
CA PHE A 140 11.61 20.21 -15.79
C PHE A 140 10.60 20.65 -14.72
N LEU A 141 10.66 21.89 -14.25
CA LEU A 141 9.73 22.45 -13.29
C LEU A 141 8.79 23.43 -13.99
N THR A 142 7.50 23.32 -13.70
CA THR A 142 6.47 24.29 -14.12
C THR A 142 5.95 25.00 -12.89
N GLN A 143 6.19 26.31 -12.76
CA GLN A 143 5.83 27.09 -11.58
C GLN A 143 6.29 26.44 -10.25
N GLY A 144 7.49 25.84 -10.26
CA GLY A 144 8.10 25.15 -9.12
C GLY A 144 7.72 23.67 -8.96
N TYR A 145 6.76 23.15 -9.74
CA TYR A 145 6.34 21.74 -9.66
C TYR A 145 7.07 20.85 -10.65
N LEU A 146 7.47 19.66 -10.21
CA LEU A 146 7.82 18.58 -11.14
C LEU A 146 6.55 18.05 -11.81
N PHE A 147 6.22 18.53 -13.00
CA PHE A 147 4.89 18.32 -13.59
C PHE A 147 4.96 17.77 -15.03
N SER A 148 4.12 16.78 -15.31
CA SER A 148 3.82 16.32 -16.68
C SER A 148 2.48 15.60 -16.72
N MET A 149 1.68 15.89 -17.74
CA MET A 149 0.43 15.18 -18.03
C MET A 149 0.60 14.06 -19.06
N VAL A 150 1.82 13.84 -19.57
CA VAL A 150 2.12 12.78 -20.54
C VAL A 150 2.64 11.55 -19.78
N PRO A 151 1.90 10.44 -19.64
CA PRO A 151 2.26 9.39 -18.70
C PRO A 151 3.66 8.77 -18.90
N PRO A 152 4.12 8.49 -20.14
CA PRO A 152 5.50 8.06 -20.36
C PRO A 152 6.55 9.06 -19.88
N VAL A 153 6.32 10.36 -20.07
CA VAL A 153 7.24 11.44 -19.64
C VAL A 153 7.23 11.56 -18.12
N ALA A 154 6.05 11.63 -17.51
CA ALA A 154 5.87 11.65 -16.05
C ALA A 154 6.60 10.49 -15.36
N THR A 155 6.46 9.28 -15.92
CA THR A 155 7.15 8.07 -15.45
C THR A 155 8.67 8.26 -15.48
N ARG A 156 9.22 8.66 -16.63
CA ARG A 156 10.68 8.81 -16.79
C ARG A 156 11.24 9.97 -15.97
N MET A 157 10.50 11.06 -15.81
CA MET A 157 10.87 12.16 -14.91
C MET A 157 11.03 11.65 -13.47
N SER A 158 10.04 10.92 -12.94
CA SER A 158 10.08 10.37 -11.58
C SER A 158 11.20 9.32 -11.35
N GLN A 159 11.66 8.66 -12.42
CA GLN A 159 12.71 7.63 -12.34
C GLN A 159 14.13 8.19 -12.47
N ILE A 160 14.31 9.23 -13.27
CA ILE A 160 15.64 9.73 -13.68
C ILE A 160 16.03 11.00 -12.91
N LEU A 161 15.07 11.89 -12.66
CA LEU A 161 15.38 13.20 -12.07
C LEU A 161 15.62 13.07 -10.57
N ARG A 162 16.53 13.92 -10.08
CA ARG A 162 16.92 14.04 -8.68
C ARG A 162 17.05 15.52 -8.34
N PHE A 163 16.97 15.87 -7.07
CA PHE A 163 17.17 17.24 -6.63
C PHE A 163 18.52 17.82 -7.09
N ASP A 164 19.61 17.04 -7.06
CA ASP A 164 20.95 17.48 -7.50
C ASP A 164 21.07 17.73 -9.01
N HIS A 165 20.11 17.29 -9.81
CA HIS A 165 20.06 17.65 -11.22
C HIS A 165 19.54 19.08 -11.43
N LEU A 166 18.73 19.60 -10.50
CA LEU A 166 17.97 20.84 -10.65
C LEU A 166 18.48 21.97 -9.72
N PHE A 167 19.11 21.62 -8.60
CA PHE A 167 19.51 22.55 -7.56
C PHE A 167 20.93 22.28 -7.05
N ASP A 168 21.68 23.34 -6.77
CA ASP A 168 23.00 23.33 -6.13
C ASP A 168 23.06 24.08 -4.80
N ALA A 169 21.93 24.70 -4.39
CA ALA A 169 21.79 25.40 -3.12
C ALA A 169 22.12 24.50 -1.91
N PRO A 170 22.67 25.05 -0.81
CA PRO A 170 23.00 24.26 0.38
C PRO A 170 21.76 23.66 1.04
N LYS A 171 20.61 24.33 0.89
CA LYS A 171 19.30 23.90 1.38
C LYS A 171 18.24 24.20 0.32
N ILE A 172 17.22 23.36 0.26
CA ILE A 172 16.00 23.58 -0.53
C ILE A 172 14.79 23.25 0.34
N ARG A 173 13.64 23.83 0.02
CA ARG A 173 12.35 23.50 0.63
C ARG A 173 11.52 22.68 -0.34
N VAL A 174 10.98 21.57 0.14
CA VAL A 174 10.09 20.70 -0.62
C VAL A 174 8.70 20.78 0.02
N HIS A 175 7.71 21.04 -0.82
CA HIS A 175 6.29 20.97 -0.51
C HIS A 175 5.75 19.70 -1.19
N ARG A 176 5.32 18.74 -0.39
CA ARG A 176 4.84 17.44 -0.81
C ARG A 176 3.43 17.27 -0.26
N GLY A 177 2.44 17.70 -1.04
CA GLY A 177 1.07 17.72 -0.57
C GLY A 177 0.94 18.70 0.59
N ASP A 178 0.42 18.24 1.73
CA ASP A 178 0.34 19.02 2.97
C ASP A 178 1.65 19.09 3.77
N GLU A 179 2.67 18.29 3.43
CA GLU A 179 3.96 18.29 4.10
C GLU A 179 4.91 19.35 3.54
N VAL A 180 5.60 20.06 4.44
CA VAL A 180 6.69 20.97 4.09
C VAL A 180 7.93 20.60 4.89
N PHE A 181 9.03 20.34 4.20
CA PHE A 181 10.30 20.00 4.83
C PHE A 181 11.51 20.57 4.08
N GLU A 182 12.60 20.75 4.81
CA GLU A 182 13.89 21.16 4.24
C GLU A 182 14.75 19.95 3.90
N LEU A 183 15.49 20.06 2.79
CA LEU A 183 16.54 19.13 2.44
C LEU A 183 17.88 19.84 2.46
N VAL A 184 18.88 19.18 3.05
CA VAL A 184 20.26 19.66 3.14
C VAL A 184 21.12 18.94 2.12
N ARG A 185 21.97 19.71 1.43
CA ARG A 185 22.91 19.16 0.44
C ARG A 185 24.14 18.57 1.14
N GLN A 186 24.39 17.28 0.95
CA GLN A 186 25.54 16.52 1.46
C GLN A 186 26.19 15.72 0.32
N LYS A 187 27.48 15.95 0.04
CA LYS A 187 28.24 15.22 -1.01
C LYS A 187 27.50 15.15 -2.35
N ASP A 188 26.97 16.29 -2.82
CA ASP A 188 26.17 16.44 -4.04
C ASP A 188 24.81 15.69 -4.06
N ARG A 189 24.31 15.29 -2.90
CA ARG A 189 22.97 14.69 -2.71
C ARG A 189 22.14 15.51 -1.75
N TYR A 190 20.83 15.42 -1.84
CA TYR A 190 19.93 16.05 -0.88
C TYR A 190 19.37 14.99 0.07
N ARG A 191 19.33 15.32 1.36
CA ARG A 191 18.82 14.46 2.44
C ARG A 191 18.00 15.28 3.41
N ARG A 192 17.02 14.65 4.05
CA ARG A 192 16.40 15.24 5.23
C ARG A 192 17.40 15.19 6.38
N GLU A 193 17.38 16.19 7.25
CA GLU A 193 18.26 16.21 8.41
C GLU A 193 18.00 14.98 9.30
N GLY A 194 19.07 14.27 9.68
CA GLY A 194 18.99 13.03 10.46
C GLY A 194 18.79 11.75 9.64
N GLU A 195 18.51 11.84 8.34
CA GLU A 195 18.36 10.66 7.47
C GLU A 195 19.68 10.26 6.79
N GLU A 196 19.96 8.96 6.72
CA GLU A 196 21.12 8.43 6.01
C GLU A 196 20.89 8.28 4.50
N THR A 197 19.63 8.19 4.08
CA THR A 197 19.21 7.96 2.69
C THR A 197 19.01 9.24 1.92
N ASP A 198 19.33 9.21 0.63
CA ASP A 198 19.08 10.32 -0.28
C ASP A 198 17.57 10.52 -0.49
N ALA A 199 17.12 11.77 -0.42
CA ALA A 199 15.73 12.11 -0.66
C ALA A 199 15.36 11.90 -2.13
N ALA A 200 14.22 11.26 -2.36
CA ALA A 200 13.67 11.08 -3.70
C ALA A 200 12.83 12.30 -4.12
N LEU A 201 13.05 12.76 -5.35
CA LEU A 201 12.20 13.74 -6.01
C LEU A 201 11.00 13.00 -6.61
N LEU A 202 9.78 13.40 -6.24
CA LEU A 202 8.54 12.79 -6.72
C LEU A 202 7.87 13.70 -7.75
N LEU A 203 7.12 13.09 -8.65
CA LEU A 203 6.22 13.84 -9.53
C LEU A 203 5.21 14.60 -8.65
N PHE A 204 4.95 15.84 -9.02
CA PHE A 204 4.11 16.80 -8.32
C PHE A 204 4.68 17.35 -7.00
N ASP A 205 5.92 17.00 -6.62
CA ASP A 205 6.66 17.80 -5.64
C ASP A 205 6.77 19.24 -6.13
N ARG A 206 6.54 20.19 -5.23
CA ARG A 206 6.81 21.61 -5.43
C ARG A 206 8.07 22.00 -4.68
N ILE A 207 9.01 22.64 -5.35
CA ILE A 207 10.35 22.91 -4.81
C ILE A 207 10.67 24.39 -4.87
N ASP A 208 11.31 24.88 -3.82
CA ASP A 208 11.84 26.24 -3.70
C ASP A 208 13.30 26.23 -3.22
N ASP A 209 14.08 27.22 -3.65
CA ASP A 209 15.48 27.40 -3.29
C ASP A 209 15.68 28.39 -2.12
N LEU A 210 14.61 28.70 -1.36
CA LEU A 210 14.58 29.58 -0.20
C LEU A 210 14.92 31.04 -0.50
N SER A 211 14.93 31.45 -1.77
CA SER A 211 15.32 32.81 -2.19
C SER A 211 14.19 33.84 -2.14
N GLY A 212 12.93 33.42 -1.93
CA GLY A 212 11.79 34.33 -1.85
C GLY A 212 10.48 33.68 -1.37
N PRO A 213 9.40 34.46 -1.19
CA PRO A 213 8.09 33.91 -0.88
C PRO A 213 7.54 33.13 -2.09
N LEU A 214 7.11 31.90 -1.84
CA LEU A 214 6.41 31.11 -2.85
C LEU A 214 5.02 31.69 -3.10
N PRO A 215 4.54 31.70 -4.35
CA PRO A 215 3.12 31.92 -4.64
C PRO A 215 2.23 30.94 -3.87
N SER A 216 0.93 31.22 -3.77
CA SER A 216 -0.02 30.23 -3.24
C SER A 216 0.08 28.91 -4.04
N ALA A 217 -0.14 27.80 -3.35
CA ALA A 217 -0.15 26.48 -3.96
C ALA A 217 -1.21 26.40 -5.08
N LEU A 218 -0.86 25.75 -6.19
CA LEU A 218 -1.77 25.48 -7.31
C LEU A 218 -2.53 24.16 -7.12
N HIS A 219 -2.48 23.60 -5.90
CA HIS A 219 -2.96 22.26 -5.61
C HIS A 219 -3.74 22.20 -4.31
N ALA A 220 -4.50 21.12 -4.15
CA ALA A 220 -5.20 20.73 -2.94
C ALA A 220 -4.83 19.28 -2.60
N ASP A 221 -4.37 19.04 -1.38
CA ASP A 221 -4.10 17.70 -0.87
C ASP A 221 -5.26 17.20 -0.01
N PHE A 222 -5.80 16.04 -0.35
CA PHE A 222 -6.94 15.40 0.32
C PHE A 222 -6.51 14.31 1.31
N THR A 223 -5.22 13.97 1.41
CA THR A 223 -4.73 12.82 2.18
C THR A 223 -5.05 12.95 3.66
N LYS A 224 -4.64 14.05 4.30
CA LYS A 224 -4.94 14.30 5.70
C LYS A 224 -6.42 14.47 5.98
N LEU A 225 -7.16 15.15 5.10
CA LEU A 225 -8.61 15.27 5.22
C LEU A 225 -9.29 13.89 5.17
N GLN A 226 -8.79 13.00 4.32
CA GLN A 226 -9.25 11.62 4.20
C GLN A 226 -9.08 10.88 5.53
N GLU A 227 -7.93 11.01 6.18
CA GLU A 227 -7.62 10.40 7.48
C GLU A 227 -8.55 10.92 8.59
N GLU A 228 -8.72 12.24 8.68
CA GLU A 228 -9.55 12.89 9.70
C GLU A 228 -11.04 12.57 9.54
N VAL A 229 -11.56 12.74 8.32
CA VAL A 229 -12.99 12.62 8.03
C VAL A 229 -13.40 11.14 7.85
N GLY A 230 -12.50 10.30 7.36
CA GLY A 230 -12.79 8.87 7.14
C GLY A 230 -13.54 8.57 5.85
N PHE A 231 -13.42 9.39 4.79
CA PHE A 231 -13.96 9.03 3.48
C PHE A 231 -13.03 8.07 2.74
N ARG A 232 -13.58 7.25 1.85
CA ARG A 232 -12.83 6.32 1.00
C ARG A 232 -12.24 7.03 -0.22
N SER A 233 -13.05 7.82 -0.91
CA SER A 233 -12.66 8.56 -2.12
C SER A 233 -13.42 9.88 -2.22
N ALA A 234 -12.84 10.86 -2.91
CA ALA A 234 -13.43 12.18 -3.12
C ALA A 234 -13.45 12.56 -4.61
N ARG A 235 -14.61 13.01 -5.11
CA ARG A 235 -14.77 13.51 -6.48
C ARG A 235 -15.05 14.99 -6.47
N VAL A 236 -14.15 15.80 -7.04
CA VAL A 236 -14.36 17.25 -7.17
C VAL A 236 -15.46 17.51 -8.20
N THR A 237 -16.56 18.14 -7.78
CA THR A 237 -17.73 18.42 -8.63
C THR A 237 -17.77 19.86 -9.13
N SER A 238 -17.25 20.81 -8.36
CA SER A 238 -17.08 22.19 -8.84
C SER A 238 -16.02 22.95 -8.03
N ARG A 239 -15.49 24.01 -8.64
CA ARG A 239 -14.55 24.93 -8.03
C ARG A 239 -15.20 26.30 -7.83
N THR A 240 -14.99 26.89 -6.67
CA THR A 240 -15.51 28.20 -6.27
C THR A 240 -14.37 29.09 -5.81
N LYS A 241 -14.65 30.36 -5.49
CA LYS A 241 -13.64 31.25 -4.90
C LYS A 241 -13.25 30.86 -3.47
N SER A 242 -14.16 30.23 -2.74
CA SER A 242 -13.97 29.86 -1.32
C SER A 242 -13.42 28.44 -1.13
N GLY A 243 -13.34 27.64 -2.20
CA GLY A 243 -12.90 26.26 -2.12
C GLY A 243 -13.49 25.35 -3.19
N LEU A 244 -13.60 24.07 -2.85
CA LEU A 244 -14.05 22.98 -3.71
C LEU A 244 -15.36 22.39 -3.20
N TRP A 245 -16.30 22.14 -4.10
CA TRP A 245 -17.38 21.21 -3.83
C TRP A 245 -16.94 19.81 -4.24
N VAL A 246 -17.12 18.86 -3.33
CA VAL A 246 -16.66 17.50 -3.50
C VAL A 246 -17.76 16.53 -3.11
N GLU A 247 -17.87 15.42 -3.85
CA GLU A 247 -18.61 14.27 -3.41
C GLU A 247 -17.67 13.34 -2.63
N LEU A 248 -18.03 13.04 -1.39
CA LEU A 248 -17.28 12.13 -0.54
C LEU A 248 -17.99 10.80 -0.49
N THR A 249 -17.28 9.72 -0.81
CA THR A 249 -17.80 8.35 -0.73
C THR A 249 -17.23 7.66 0.49
N TYR A 250 -18.10 7.05 1.30
CA TYR A 250 -17.78 6.33 2.53
C TYR A 250 -18.19 4.86 2.41
N GLY A 251 -17.49 3.97 3.12
CA GLY A 251 -17.85 2.55 3.17
C GLY A 251 -17.58 1.80 1.87
N GLY A 252 -18.50 0.92 1.49
CA GLY A 252 -18.25 -0.16 0.54
C GLY A 252 -17.68 -1.39 1.24
N ALA A 253 -17.65 -2.54 0.58
CA ALA A 253 -17.20 -3.80 1.17
C ALA A 253 -15.85 -3.65 1.94
N PRO A 254 -15.75 -4.16 3.19
CA PRO A 254 -16.76 -4.95 3.92
C PRO A 254 -17.83 -4.13 4.67
N LEU A 255 -17.72 -2.80 4.68
CA LEU A 255 -18.61 -1.89 5.38
C LEU A 255 -19.92 -1.64 4.62
N GLY A 256 -20.55 -2.65 4.04
CA GLY A 256 -21.85 -2.52 3.35
C GLY A 256 -21.86 -1.66 2.09
N GLU A 257 -23.05 -1.21 1.68
CA GLU A 257 -23.23 -0.31 0.53
C GLU A 257 -22.56 1.05 0.79
N PRO A 258 -21.95 1.67 -0.23
CA PRO A 258 -21.32 2.96 -0.08
C PRO A 258 -22.35 4.08 0.14
N VAL A 259 -21.99 5.04 0.98
CA VAL A 259 -22.76 6.29 1.18
C VAL A 259 -22.00 7.43 0.52
N THR A 260 -22.68 8.23 -0.28
CA THR A 260 -22.10 9.44 -0.89
C THR A 260 -22.78 10.69 -0.35
N THR A 261 -21.97 11.66 0.04
CA THR A 261 -22.41 12.98 0.51
C THR A 261 -21.77 14.07 -0.34
N VAL A 262 -22.30 15.29 -0.27
CA VAL A 262 -21.73 16.47 -0.93
C VAL A 262 -21.18 17.39 0.14
N ALA A 263 -19.94 17.82 -0.01
CA ALA A 263 -19.22 18.62 0.97
C ALA A 263 -18.57 19.85 0.31
N HIS A 264 -18.41 20.91 1.10
CA HIS A 264 -17.54 22.03 0.77
C HIS A 264 -16.23 21.91 1.54
N VAL A 265 -15.13 22.08 0.81
CA VAL A 265 -13.77 21.94 1.29
C VAL A 265 -12.99 23.20 0.94
N SER A 266 -12.48 23.91 1.94
CA SER A 266 -11.54 25.01 1.71
C SER A 266 -10.14 24.49 1.42
N VAL A 267 -9.37 25.31 0.70
CA VAL A 267 -7.96 25.08 0.40
C VAL A 267 -7.18 26.31 0.83
N ASP A 268 -6.16 26.13 1.67
CA ASP A 268 -5.32 27.25 2.11
C ASP A 268 -4.18 27.57 1.13
N GLU A 269 -3.34 28.56 1.47
CA GLU A 269 -2.22 29.00 0.62
C GLU A 269 -1.13 27.93 0.42
N GLU A 270 -1.04 26.94 1.30
CA GLU A 270 -0.09 25.83 1.22
C GLU A 270 -0.65 24.63 0.45
N GLY A 271 -1.96 24.63 0.17
CA GLY A 271 -2.66 23.55 -0.53
C GLY A 271 -3.32 22.54 0.42
N ARG A 272 -3.41 22.85 1.72
CA ARG A 272 -4.06 21.99 2.71
C ARG A 272 -5.56 22.10 2.61
N THR A 273 -6.25 20.97 2.67
CA THR A 273 -7.71 20.92 2.62
C THR A 273 -8.35 20.84 4.00
N ARG A 274 -9.52 21.48 4.17
CA ARG A 274 -10.35 21.37 5.37
C ARG A 274 -11.82 21.21 5.00
N LEU A 275 -12.52 20.30 5.66
CA LEU A 275 -13.97 20.18 5.54
C LEU A 275 -14.64 21.37 6.25
N ASP A 276 -15.32 22.24 5.50
CA ASP A 276 -16.07 23.35 6.08
C ASP A 276 -17.52 22.94 6.37
N CYS A 277 -18.12 22.14 5.49
CA CYS A 277 -19.51 21.71 5.64
C CYS A 277 -19.79 20.43 4.84
N GLU A 278 -20.82 19.66 5.25
CA GLU A 278 -21.28 18.46 4.55
C GLU A 278 -22.80 18.33 4.56
N GLU A 279 -23.38 18.10 3.39
CA GLU A 279 -24.80 17.88 3.18
C GLU A 279 -25.17 16.43 3.53
N VAL A 280 -25.76 16.25 4.72
CA VAL A 280 -26.20 14.94 5.23
C VAL A 280 -27.71 14.94 5.47
N LEU A 281 -28.44 13.99 4.88
CA LEU A 281 -29.85 13.81 5.17
C LEU A 281 -30.03 13.28 6.60
N PRO A 282 -31.05 13.72 7.37
CA PRO A 282 -31.26 13.24 8.73
C PRO A 282 -31.35 11.70 8.84
N ALA A 283 -31.97 11.06 7.85
CA ALA A 283 -32.08 9.60 7.77
C ALA A 283 -30.75 8.87 7.50
N GLN A 284 -29.73 9.57 6.99
CA GLN A 284 -28.41 9.00 6.66
C GLN A 284 -27.37 9.25 7.76
N LYS A 285 -27.63 10.13 8.74
CA LYS A 285 -26.62 10.58 9.71
C LYS A 285 -25.98 9.41 10.47
N GLN A 286 -26.78 8.47 10.98
CA GLN A 286 -26.28 7.34 11.75
C GLN A 286 -25.46 6.37 10.87
N ASP A 287 -25.93 6.08 9.66
CA ASP A 287 -25.22 5.20 8.74
C ASP A 287 -23.89 5.83 8.29
N LEU A 288 -23.88 7.13 7.97
CA LEU A 288 -22.67 7.87 7.62
C LEU A 288 -21.62 7.82 8.74
N GLU A 289 -22.01 8.08 9.99
CA GLU A 289 -21.07 8.00 11.13
C GLU A 289 -20.53 6.59 11.33
N LEU A 290 -21.36 5.56 11.14
CA LEU A 290 -20.92 4.17 11.15
C LEU A 290 -19.88 3.91 10.05
N ARG A 291 -20.11 4.39 8.81
CA ARG A 291 -19.14 4.23 7.70
C ARG A 291 -17.85 4.99 7.94
N ARG A 292 -17.91 6.23 8.43
CA ARG A 292 -16.74 7.05 8.80
C ARG A 292 -15.89 6.38 9.86
N SER A 293 -16.53 5.95 10.95
CA SER A 293 -15.88 5.18 12.01
C SER A 293 -15.24 3.93 11.44
N GLY A 294 -15.99 3.18 10.62
CA GLY A 294 -15.50 1.96 9.97
C GLY A 294 -14.25 2.22 9.14
N GLU A 295 -14.24 3.21 8.24
CA GLU A 295 -13.07 3.52 7.41
C GLU A 295 -11.86 3.96 8.25
N ARG A 296 -12.07 4.75 9.30
CA ARG A 296 -10.98 5.10 10.24
C ARG A 296 -10.45 3.87 10.97
N SER A 297 -11.32 2.99 11.46
CA SER A 297 -10.92 1.72 12.09
C SER A 297 -10.14 0.83 11.13
N LEU A 298 -10.59 0.70 9.88
CA LEU A 298 -9.87 -0.06 8.85
C LEU A 298 -8.46 0.48 8.60
N ARG A 299 -8.29 1.81 8.54
CA ARG A 299 -6.96 2.43 8.42
C ARG A 299 -6.11 2.23 9.66
N ALA A 300 -6.68 2.41 10.84
CA ALA A 300 -5.98 2.19 12.10
C ALA A 300 -5.50 0.73 12.22
N ALA A 301 -6.33 -0.23 11.79
CA ALA A 301 -5.97 -1.65 11.74
C ALA A 301 -4.80 -1.94 10.78
N PHE A 302 -4.59 -1.11 9.75
CA PHE A 302 -3.45 -1.25 8.84
C PHE A 302 -2.12 -0.73 9.44
N LEU A 303 -2.15 0.18 10.42
CA LEU A 303 -0.93 0.83 10.94
C LEU A 303 0.14 -0.17 11.43
N PRO A 304 -0.17 -1.20 12.23
CA PRO A 304 0.85 -2.17 12.64
C PRO A 304 1.46 -2.95 11.47
N LEU A 305 0.66 -3.23 10.43
CA LEU A 305 1.15 -3.88 9.21
C LEU A 305 2.05 -2.93 8.41
N LYS A 306 1.66 -1.66 8.32
CA LYS A 306 2.44 -0.61 7.69
C LYS A 306 3.81 -0.45 8.37
N ASP A 307 3.86 -0.41 9.69
CA ASP A 307 5.11 -0.32 10.46
C ASP A 307 6.03 -1.53 10.20
N ALA A 308 5.45 -2.73 10.11
CA ALA A 308 6.22 -3.94 9.77
C ALA A 308 6.77 -3.90 8.34
N ILE A 309 5.96 -3.44 7.37
CA ILE A 309 6.37 -3.22 5.98
C ILE A 309 7.53 -2.22 5.91
N ASP A 310 7.37 -1.06 6.56
CA ASP A 310 8.37 0.01 6.57
C ASP A 310 9.68 -0.46 7.18
N SER A 311 9.58 -1.20 8.29
CA SER A 311 10.73 -1.87 8.89
C SER A 311 11.43 -2.77 7.86
N ILE A 312 10.74 -3.73 7.23
CA ILE A 312 11.38 -4.64 6.27
C ILE A 312 12.02 -3.89 5.09
N VAL A 313 11.34 -2.86 4.56
CA VAL A 313 11.85 -2.01 3.48
C VAL A 313 13.11 -1.25 3.91
N GLU A 314 13.12 -0.65 5.10
CA GLU A 314 14.30 0.05 5.64
C GLU A 314 15.48 -0.91 5.88
N HIS A 315 15.19 -2.13 6.34
CA HIS A 315 16.20 -3.17 6.52
C HIS A 315 16.81 -3.65 5.20
N ARG A 316 16.11 -3.47 4.06
CA ARG A 316 16.52 -3.95 2.73
C ARG A 316 16.98 -5.41 2.79
N LEU A 317 16.12 -6.26 3.36
CA LEU A 317 16.42 -7.69 3.54
C LEU A 317 16.88 -8.32 2.21
N PRO A 318 17.87 -9.25 2.25
CA PRO A 318 18.40 -9.83 1.03
C PRO A 318 17.33 -10.67 0.32
N PHE A 319 17.26 -10.54 -1.00
CA PHE A 319 16.47 -11.46 -1.81
C PHE A 319 17.05 -12.89 -1.67
N ASP A 320 16.20 -13.90 -1.53
CA ASP A 320 16.61 -15.29 -1.35
C ASP A 320 16.99 -15.97 -2.67
N GLU A 321 17.98 -15.38 -3.33
CA GLU A 321 18.60 -15.86 -4.57
C GLU A 321 20.12 -16.01 -4.32
N PRO A 322 20.66 -17.23 -4.42
CA PRO A 322 22.11 -17.46 -4.32
C PRO A 322 22.89 -16.66 -5.37
N ARG A 323 24.05 -16.12 -4.99
CA ARG A 323 24.97 -15.45 -5.95
C ARG A 323 25.48 -16.40 -7.03
N THR A 324 25.75 -17.65 -6.64
CA THR A 324 26.05 -18.77 -7.54
C THR A 324 24.90 -19.76 -7.46
N GLU A 325 24.21 -19.97 -8.58
CA GLU A 325 23.00 -20.79 -8.66
C GLU A 325 23.15 -21.93 -9.67
N TYR A 326 22.62 -23.11 -9.33
CA TYR A 326 22.51 -24.28 -10.21
C TYR A 326 21.04 -24.65 -10.46
N GLY A 327 20.42 -24.02 -11.45
CA GLY A 327 18.99 -24.23 -11.76
C GLY A 327 18.13 -23.13 -11.15
N GLN A 328 16.99 -23.49 -10.55
CA GLN A 328 16.14 -22.57 -9.78
C GLN A 328 16.26 -22.96 -8.30
N GLU A 329 16.97 -22.14 -7.53
CA GLU A 329 17.27 -22.33 -6.11
C GLU A 329 16.74 -21.19 -5.24
N ASP A 330 15.87 -20.33 -5.80
CA ASP A 330 15.11 -19.34 -5.03
C ASP A 330 14.49 -19.98 -3.79
N GLY A 331 14.82 -19.41 -2.63
CA GLY A 331 14.35 -19.89 -1.34
C GLY A 331 15.32 -20.78 -0.56
N LYS A 332 16.47 -21.16 -1.11
CA LYS A 332 17.38 -22.07 -0.39
C LYS A 332 18.23 -21.37 0.67
N LEU A 333 18.54 -20.07 0.51
CA LEU A 333 19.36 -19.33 1.48
C LEU A 333 18.67 -19.17 2.83
N ARG A 334 17.34 -18.99 2.88
CA ARG A 334 16.63 -18.85 4.16
C ARG A 334 16.75 -20.10 5.04
N LEU A 335 16.82 -21.30 4.45
CA LEU A 335 17.04 -22.54 5.19
C LEU A 335 18.44 -22.58 5.82
N ALA A 336 19.46 -22.26 5.02
CA ALA A 336 20.85 -22.19 5.49
C ALA A 336 21.03 -21.09 6.55
N PHE A 337 20.42 -19.92 6.34
CA PHE A 337 20.34 -18.83 7.30
C PHE A 337 19.73 -19.30 8.63
N ALA A 338 18.57 -19.97 8.60
CA ALA A 338 17.87 -20.38 9.82
C ALA A 338 18.67 -21.41 10.63
N GLU A 339 19.44 -22.27 9.96
CA GLU A 339 20.37 -23.19 10.61
C GLU A 339 21.55 -22.44 11.26
N ALA A 340 22.20 -21.55 10.51
CA ALA A 340 23.33 -20.76 10.99
C ALA A 340 22.96 -19.87 12.17
N TYR A 341 21.81 -19.18 12.09
CA TYR A 341 21.27 -18.37 13.17
C TYR A 341 21.08 -19.19 14.45
N ARG A 342 20.44 -20.37 14.37
CA ARG A 342 20.24 -21.26 15.53
C ARG A 342 21.55 -21.78 16.11
N LYS A 343 22.55 -22.05 15.27
CA LYS A 343 23.90 -22.47 15.70
C LYS A 343 24.74 -21.35 16.31
N GLY A 344 24.23 -20.11 16.35
CA GLY A 344 25.00 -18.98 16.86
C GLY A 344 26.01 -18.41 15.86
N ALA A 345 26.05 -18.91 14.62
CA ALA A 345 27.00 -18.46 13.62
C ALA A 345 26.76 -17.01 13.19
N GLU A 346 27.83 -16.34 12.75
CA GLU A 346 27.78 -14.97 12.21
C GLU A 346 27.67 -14.96 10.68
N THR A 347 28.06 -16.06 10.04
CA THR A 347 28.04 -16.27 8.59
C THR A 347 27.60 -17.69 8.26
N TYR A 348 27.18 -17.90 7.01
CA TYR A 348 26.90 -19.21 6.45
C TYR A 348 27.38 -19.29 5.00
N GLU A 349 27.57 -20.49 4.48
CA GLU A 349 28.00 -20.73 3.10
C GLU A 349 26.91 -21.46 2.32
N TYR A 350 26.76 -21.11 1.05
CA TYR A 350 25.87 -21.79 0.10
C TYR A 350 26.49 -21.70 -1.29
N ASN A 351 26.63 -22.83 -1.98
CA ASN A 351 27.30 -22.93 -3.31
C ASN A 351 28.69 -22.27 -3.37
N GLY A 352 29.47 -22.32 -2.28
CA GLY A 352 30.80 -21.73 -2.18
C GLY A 352 30.81 -20.22 -1.90
N ASP A 353 29.64 -19.57 -1.90
CA ASP A 353 29.49 -18.17 -1.52
C ASP A 353 29.22 -18.03 -0.03
N ARG A 354 29.82 -17.00 0.58
CA ARG A 354 29.62 -16.65 1.98
C ARG A 354 28.60 -15.52 2.15
N TYR A 355 27.67 -15.74 3.07
CA TYR A 355 26.59 -14.86 3.46
C TYR A 355 26.67 -14.52 4.95
N TYR A 356 25.98 -13.46 5.37
CA TYR A 356 26.01 -12.95 6.74
C TYR A 356 24.65 -13.14 7.42
N VAL A 357 24.66 -13.53 8.69
CA VAL A 357 23.43 -13.66 9.50
C VAL A 357 22.94 -12.30 9.99
N PHE A 358 23.86 -11.36 10.20
CA PHE A 358 23.54 -9.99 10.67
C PHE A 358 24.15 -8.93 9.76
N ASP A 359 23.55 -7.74 9.75
CA ASP A 359 24.12 -6.56 9.14
C ASP A 359 25.17 -5.90 10.05
N ASN A 360 25.70 -4.76 9.60
CA ASN A 360 26.67 -3.98 10.36
C ASN A 360 26.07 -3.34 11.64
N ARG A 361 24.75 -3.20 11.73
CA ARG A 361 24.02 -2.73 12.92
C ARG A 361 23.63 -3.88 13.86
N GLY A 362 23.97 -5.12 13.53
CA GLY A 362 23.62 -6.30 14.31
C GLY A 362 22.18 -6.77 14.13
N ARG A 363 21.45 -6.23 13.13
CA ARG A 363 20.09 -6.63 12.77
C ARG A 363 20.15 -7.87 11.89
N VAL A 364 19.12 -8.71 11.97
CA VAL A 364 19.07 -9.98 11.24
C VAL A 364 18.92 -9.76 9.73
N ARG A 365 19.69 -10.50 8.92
CA ARG A 365 19.61 -10.49 7.45
C ARG A 365 18.84 -11.70 6.93
N LEU A 366 17.58 -11.79 7.30
CA LEU A 366 16.68 -12.86 6.88
C LEU A 366 16.49 -12.83 5.35
N PRO A 367 16.85 -13.88 4.60
CA PRO A 367 16.57 -13.94 3.16
C PRO A 367 15.08 -14.11 2.89
N GLU A 368 14.57 -13.41 1.88
CA GLU A 368 13.16 -13.38 1.51
C GLU A 368 12.95 -13.52 -0.01
N VAL A 369 11.96 -14.31 -0.40
CA VAL A 369 11.27 -14.16 -1.70
C VAL A 369 10.02 -13.30 -1.56
N CYS A 370 9.33 -13.01 -2.66
CA CYS A 370 8.18 -12.13 -2.68
C CYS A 370 7.03 -12.50 -1.72
N VAL A 371 6.74 -13.79 -1.55
CA VAL A 371 5.71 -14.24 -0.60
C VAL A 371 6.21 -14.28 0.85
N ASP A 372 7.52 -14.45 1.07
CA ASP A 372 8.08 -14.34 2.42
C ASP A 372 7.87 -12.92 2.94
N PHE A 373 8.11 -11.90 2.12
CA PHE A 373 7.83 -10.49 2.47
C PHE A 373 6.39 -10.28 2.96
N ILE A 374 5.40 -10.93 2.32
CA ILE A 374 4.00 -10.88 2.76
C ILE A 374 3.82 -11.57 4.11
N THR A 375 4.28 -12.81 4.22
CA THR A 375 4.08 -13.61 5.44
C THR A 375 4.88 -13.09 6.64
N ASP A 376 6.09 -12.57 6.41
CA ASP A 376 6.94 -11.95 7.43
C ASP A 376 6.38 -10.60 7.87
N ALA A 377 5.80 -9.79 6.97
CA ALA A 377 5.14 -8.55 7.37
C ALA A 377 3.97 -8.81 8.33
N PHE A 378 3.10 -9.78 8.03
CA PHE A 378 2.00 -10.17 8.94
C PHE A 378 2.53 -10.76 10.26
N ASP A 379 3.57 -11.61 10.20
CA ASP A 379 4.21 -12.19 11.38
C ASP A 379 4.79 -11.07 12.27
N TRP A 380 5.56 -10.15 11.71
CA TRP A 380 6.21 -9.05 12.43
C TRP A 380 5.18 -8.06 12.99
N ALA A 381 4.18 -7.70 12.19
CA ALA A 381 3.09 -6.83 12.62
C ALA A 381 2.34 -7.42 13.82
N THR A 382 2.28 -8.74 13.92
CA THR A 382 1.62 -9.47 15.02
C THR A 382 2.62 -10.04 16.03
N GLY A 383 3.74 -9.35 16.27
CA GLY A 383 4.67 -9.62 17.37
C GLY A 383 5.82 -10.58 17.06
N GLY A 384 5.95 -11.01 15.81
CA GLY A 384 7.07 -11.80 15.33
C GLY A 384 8.37 -11.02 15.35
N SER A 385 9.44 -11.63 15.85
CA SER A 385 10.79 -11.06 15.72
C SER A 385 11.90 -12.10 15.68
N TRP A 386 13.03 -11.73 15.07
CA TRP A 386 14.30 -12.43 15.20
C TRP A 386 15.22 -11.59 16.09
N ALA A 387 15.74 -12.18 17.17
CA ALA A 387 16.61 -11.46 18.09
C ALA A 387 17.90 -10.95 17.41
N PRO A 388 18.33 -9.71 17.70
CA PRO A 388 19.53 -9.14 17.11
C PRO A 388 20.80 -9.80 17.65
N ARG A 389 21.96 -9.46 17.06
CA ARG A 389 23.27 -9.89 17.54
C ARG A 389 23.43 -9.53 19.02
N GLY A 390 23.89 -10.49 19.83
CA GLY A 390 24.14 -10.31 21.26
C GLY A 390 22.93 -10.52 22.19
N ALA A 391 21.70 -10.58 21.68
CA ALA A 391 20.49 -10.76 22.50
C ALA A 391 20.10 -12.23 22.77
N GLY A 392 20.98 -13.17 22.43
CA GLY A 392 20.68 -14.62 22.42
C GLY A 392 19.85 -15.02 21.20
N ARG A 393 20.16 -16.17 20.58
CA ARG A 393 19.50 -16.61 19.34
C ARG A 393 18.08 -17.10 19.65
N LYS A 394 17.08 -16.25 19.37
CA LYS A 394 15.67 -16.56 19.57
C LYS A 394 14.83 -16.08 18.38
N ARG A 395 13.84 -16.87 17.98
CA ARG A 395 12.77 -16.48 17.06
C ARG A 395 11.47 -16.46 17.85
N VAL A 396 10.85 -15.29 17.96
CA VAL A 396 9.48 -15.13 18.45
C VAL A 396 8.56 -15.16 17.24
N LYS A 397 7.54 -16.03 17.28
CA LYS A 397 6.51 -16.11 16.24
C LYS A 397 5.39 -15.14 16.58
N GLY A 398 4.90 -14.43 15.58
CA GLY A 398 3.71 -13.61 15.70
C GLY A 398 2.44 -14.44 15.72
N ALA A 399 1.33 -13.78 16.02
CA ALA A 399 0.02 -14.41 16.06
C ALA A 399 -0.42 -14.90 14.65
N LEU A 400 -0.07 -14.16 13.59
CA LEU A 400 -0.28 -14.56 12.19
C LEU A 400 0.96 -15.22 11.57
N TYR A 401 1.48 -16.26 12.21
CA TYR A 401 2.55 -17.08 11.64
C TYR A 401 1.98 -18.27 10.84
N PHE A 402 1.78 -18.06 9.53
CA PHE A 402 1.11 -19.00 8.61
C PHE A 402 1.55 -20.48 8.69
N PRO A 403 2.83 -20.83 8.87
CA PRO A 403 3.22 -22.23 9.04
C PRO A 403 2.59 -22.88 10.30
N SER A 404 2.40 -22.12 11.38
CA SER A 404 1.69 -22.60 12.57
C SER A 404 0.17 -22.63 12.40
N LEU A 405 -0.35 -21.99 11.36
CA LEU A 405 -1.77 -22.00 11.00
C LEU A 405 -2.13 -23.12 10.02
N GLY A 406 -1.18 -24.01 9.70
CA GLY A 406 -1.41 -25.16 8.83
C GLY A 406 -1.16 -24.93 7.35
N MET A 407 -0.52 -23.81 6.95
CA MET A 407 -0.10 -23.62 5.56
C MET A 407 1.08 -24.54 5.23
N GLU A 408 0.84 -25.54 4.38
CA GLU A 408 1.82 -26.60 4.04
C GLU A 408 3.10 -26.06 3.37
N ASN A 409 2.95 -25.18 2.38
CA ASN A 409 4.06 -24.55 1.68
C ASN A 409 3.97 -23.03 1.82
N PRO A 410 4.58 -22.45 2.88
CA PRO A 410 4.43 -21.03 3.15
C PRO A 410 5.16 -20.12 2.15
N ARG A 411 5.97 -20.71 1.27
CA ARG A 411 6.85 -19.99 0.33
C ARG A 411 6.35 -20.06 -1.11
N SER A 412 5.08 -20.38 -1.30
CA SER A 412 4.40 -20.32 -2.59
C SER A 412 3.26 -19.31 -2.54
N VAL A 413 3.27 -18.35 -3.47
CA VAL A 413 2.17 -17.39 -3.67
C VAL A 413 0.85 -18.15 -3.91
N GLU A 414 0.89 -19.21 -4.72
CA GLU A 414 -0.27 -20.04 -5.01
C GLU A 414 -0.77 -20.76 -3.74
N SER A 415 0.13 -21.30 -2.92
CA SER A 415 -0.24 -21.95 -1.66
C SER A 415 -0.87 -20.96 -0.67
N LEU A 416 -0.39 -19.72 -0.60
CA LEU A 416 -1.01 -18.66 0.20
C LEU A 416 -2.41 -18.31 -0.31
N ALA A 417 -2.59 -18.16 -1.63
CA ALA A 417 -3.90 -17.88 -2.22
C ALA A 417 -4.91 -19.01 -1.98
N LEU A 418 -4.48 -20.27 -2.13
CA LEU A 418 -5.29 -21.45 -1.87
C LEU A 418 -5.62 -21.61 -0.38
N PHE A 419 -4.65 -21.38 0.51
CA PHE A 419 -4.87 -21.34 1.95
C PHE A 419 -5.95 -20.30 2.28
N ALA A 420 -5.79 -19.06 1.81
CA ALA A 420 -6.75 -18.00 2.07
C ALA A 420 -8.17 -18.31 1.57
N THR A 421 -8.28 -18.93 0.38
CA THR A 421 -9.56 -19.36 -0.18
C THR A 421 -10.25 -20.43 0.67
N LYS A 422 -9.48 -21.33 1.31
CA LYS A 422 -10.00 -22.36 2.23
C LYS A 422 -10.38 -21.81 3.60
N HIS A 423 -9.96 -20.59 3.94
CA HIS A 423 -10.21 -19.94 5.22
C HIS A 423 -10.96 -18.59 5.03
N PRO A 424 -12.19 -18.59 4.47
CA PRO A 424 -12.93 -17.35 4.17
C PRO A 424 -13.36 -16.56 5.41
N HIS A 425 -13.28 -17.16 6.60
CA HIS A 425 -13.48 -16.50 7.90
C HIS A 425 -12.23 -15.73 8.37
N TRP A 426 -11.06 -15.97 7.76
CA TRP A 426 -9.82 -15.21 8.01
C TRP A 426 -9.57 -14.20 6.92
N PHE A 427 -9.91 -14.56 5.68
CA PHE A 427 -9.53 -13.80 4.50
C PHE A 427 -10.73 -13.45 3.64
N ASP A 428 -10.64 -12.29 3.01
CA ASP A 428 -11.45 -11.92 1.85
C ASP A 428 -10.57 -12.06 0.60
N VAL A 429 -10.91 -12.99 -0.28
CA VAL A 429 -10.16 -13.31 -1.49
C VAL A 429 -11.02 -12.99 -2.71
N TYR A 430 -10.51 -12.10 -3.55
CA TYR A 430 -11.12 -11.78 -4.84
C TYR A 430 -10.23 -12.30 -5.97
N TRP A 431 -10.76 -13.23 -6.77
CA TRP A 431 -10.10 -13.75 -7.97
C TRP A 431 -10.55 -12.94 -9.19
N VAL A 432 -9.60 -12.44 -9.98
CA VAL A 432 -9.89 -11.73 -11.23
C VAL A 432 -10.29 -12.77 -12.30
N PRO A 433 -11.49 -12.67 -12.89
CA PRO A 433 -11.91 -13.56 -13.98
C PRO A 433 -10.90 -13.58 -15.13
N LYS A 434 -10.67 -14.73 -15.77
CA LYS A 434 -9.60 -14.89 -16.78
C LYS A 434 -9.78 -13.95 -17.97
N GLU A 435 -11.02 -13.75 -18.40
CA GLU A 435 -11.45 -12.83 -19.46
C GLU A 435 -11.22 -11.36 -19.13
N GLU A 436 -11.09 -11.03 -17.84
CA GLU A 436 -10.86 -9.68 -17.33
C GLU A 436 -9.39 -9.37 -17.03
N GLN A 437 -8.51 -10.36 -17.18
CA GLN A 437 -7.08 -10.24 -16.92
C GLN A 437 -6.39 -9.48 -18.06
N VAL A 438 -6.01 -8.24 -17.78
CA VAL A 438 -5.28 -7.39 -18.71
C VAL A 438 -3.79 -7.40 -18.36
N ARG A 439 -2.92 -7.48 -19.37
CA ARG A 439 -1.46 -7.46 -19.21
C ARG A 439 -0.93 -6.03 -19.17
N LEU A 440 0.10 -5.77 -18.36
CA LEU A 440 0.74 -4.45 -18.30
C LEU A 440 1.32 -4.01 -19.66
N SER A 441 1.72 -4.95 -20.53
CA SER A 441 2.20 -4.64 -21.89
C SER A 441 1.20 -3.79 -22.69
N ASN A 442 -0.09 -3.85 -22.35
CA ASN A 442 -1.11 -2.90 -22.79
C ASN A 442 -1.47 -1.95 -21.63
N ARG A 443 -0.60 -0.97 -21.37
CA ARG A 443 -0.65 -0.09 -20.18
C ARG A 443 -1.99 0.63 -20.02
N THR A 444 -2.47 1.29 -21.07
CA THR A 444 -3.74 2.03 -21.03
C THR A 444 -4.91 1.10 -20.68
N ALA A 445 -5.01 -0.07 -21.31
CA ALA A 445 -6.05 -1.04 -20.97
C ALA A 445 -5.87 -1.62 -19.56
N PHE A 446 -4.62 -1.84 -19.13
CA PHE A 446 -4.29 -2.36 -17.80
C PHE A 446 -4.79 -1.40 -16.71
N PHE A 447 -4.37 -0.13 -16.76
CA PHE A 447 -4.78 0.88 -15.79
C PHE A 447 -6.28 1.17 -15.85
N ALA A 448 -6.89 1.21 -17.04
CA ALA A 448 -8.34 1.32 -17.17
C ALA A 448 -9.07 0.12 -16.54
N SER A 449 -8.52 -1.10 -16.63
CA SER A 449 -9.11 -2.28 -16.02
C SER A 449 -9.02 -2.26 -14.49
N LEU A 450 -7.93 -1.72 -13.93
CA LEU A 450 -7.80 -1.53 -12.48
C LEU A 450 -8.71 -0.40 -11.98
N ALA A 451 -8.83 0.69 -12.74
CA ALA A 451 -9.72 1.80 -12.43
C ALA A 451 -11.19 1.36 -12.28
N LYS A 452 -11.64 0.44 -13.15
CA LYS A 452 -12.99 -0.14 -13.11
C LYS A 452 -13.26 -1.01 -11.89
N ARG A 453 -12.21 -1.43 -11.17
CA ARG A 453 -12.27 -2.34 -10.01
C ARG A 453 -11.65 -1.71 -8.76
N ARG A 454 -11.50 -0.38 -8.74
CA ARG A 454 -10.90 0.35 -7.61
C ARG A 454 -11.59 0.06 -6.29
N GLU A 455 -12.90 -0.24 -6.34
CA GLU A 455 -13.73 -0.60 -5.20
C GLU A 455 -13.34 -1.95 -4.56
N VAL A 456 -12.62 -2.82 -5.27
CA VAL A 456 -12.09 -4.08 -4.75
C VAL A 456 -10.87 -3.85 -3.84
N PHE A 457 -10.09 -2.82 -4.13
CA PHE A 457 -8.79 -2.57 -3.53
C PHE A 457 -8.88 -1.66 -2.28
N ARG A 458 -8.04 -1.96 -1.29
CA ARG A 458 -7.86 -1.22 -0.03
C ARG A 458 -6.39 -1.25 0.40
N LEU A 459 -6.04 -0.37 1.33
CA LEU A 459 -4.75 -0.40 2.03
C LEU A 459 -4.53 -1.74 2.73
N GLY A 460 -3.32 -2.26 2.65
CA GLY A 460 -2.92 -3.53 3.25
C GLY A 460 -3.37 -4.78 2.49
N ASP A 461 -4.12 -4.62 1.40
CA ASP A 461 -4.40 -5.74 0.50
C ASP A 461 -3.11 -6.30 -0.09
N VAL A 462 -3.07 -7.62 -0.22
CA VAL A 462 -2.03 -8.31 -0.98
C VAL A 462 -2.55 -8.55 -2.39
N VAL A 463 -1.80 -8.14 -3.40
CA VAL A 463 -2.12 -8.41 -4.80
C VAL A 463 -1.20 -9.48 -5.34
N PHE A 464 -1.79 -10.45 -6.03
CA PHE A 464 -1.09 -11.51 -6.74
C PHE A 464 -1.11 -11.23 -8.24
N ILE A 465 0.07 -11.23 -8.85
CA ILE A 465 0.23 -11.13 -10.30
C ILE A 465 0.87 -12.41 -10.85
N ASN A 466 0.58 -12.74 -12.09
CA ASN A 466 1.17 -13.86 -12.79
C ASN A 466 1.36 -13.51 -14.28
N GLY A 467 2.36 -14.11 -14.90
CA GLY A 467 2.64 -13.96 -16.32
C GLY A 467 4.06 -14.37 -16.68
N LEU A 468 4.36 -14.24 -17.96
CA LEU A 468 5.63 -14.66 -18.54
C LEU A 468 6.76 -13.69 -18.19
N ARG A 469 7.90 -14.24 -17.77
CA ARG A 469 9.19 -13.53 -17.67
C ARG A 469 10.03 -13.79 -18.94
N ASP A 470 11.25 -13.26 -18.96
CA ASP A 470 12.21 -13.42 -20.06
C ASP A 470 12.62 -14.88 -20.31
N ASP A 471 12.40 -15.77 -19.33
CA ASP A 471 12.62 -17.22 -19.46
C ASP A 471 11.45 -17.96 -20.12
N GLU A 472 10.42 -17.23 -20.58
CA GLU A 472 9.17 -17.76 -21.16
C GLU A 472 8.42 -18.73 -20.23
N ARG A 473 8.62 -18.61 -18.91
CA ARG A 473 7.87 -19.36 -17.90
C ARG A 473 6.92 -18.43 -17.14
N TYR A 474 5.84 -19.00 -16.62
CA TYR A 474 4.89 -18.27 -15.78
C TYR A 474 5.45 -18.17 -14.37
N HIS A 475 5.51 -16.95 -13.85
CA HIS A 475 5.98 -16.67 -12.49
C HIS A 475 4.95 -15.86 -11.73
N TYR A 476 4.60 -16.35 -10.55
CA TYR A 476 3.84 -15.56 -9.59
C TYR A 476 4.72 -14.49 -8.94
N HIS A 477 4.08 -13.39 -8.56
CA HIS A 477 4.67 -12.38 -7.70
C HIS A 477 3.58 -11.74 -6.82
N SER A 478 3.96 -11.23 -5.65
CA SER A 478 3.04 -10.66 -4.66
C SER A 478 3.60 -9.40 -4.02
N PHE A 479 2.72 -8.46 -3.68
CA PHE A 479 3.05 -7.20 -3.00
C PHE A 479 1.84 -6.65 -2.23
N PHE A 480 2.09 -5.73 -1.31
CA PHE A 480 1.04 -4.99 -0.60
C PHE A 480 0.63 -3.73 -1.36
N LEU A 481 -0.65 -3.37 -1.28
CA LEU A 481 -1.14 -2.03 -1.56
C LEU A 481 -0.82 -1.13 -0.36
N TYR A 482 0.07 -0.19 -0.56
CA TYR A 482 0.65 0.61 0.51
C TYR A 482 0.03 2.02 0.59
N GLU A 483 -0.36 2.59 -0.55
CA GLU A 483 -0.98 3.92 -0.63
C GLU A 483 -2.09 3.94 -1.68
N MET A 484 -3.16 4.71 -1.40
CA MET A 484 -4.31 4.89 -2.28
C MET A 484 -4.47 6.39 -2.60
N ASP A 485 -4.84 6.72 -3.83
CA ASP A 485 -5.23 8.08 -4.20
C ASP A 485 -6.55 8.46 -3.49
N PRO A 486 -6.59 9.50 -2.64
CA PRO A 486 -7.80 9.90 -1.92
C PRO A 486 -8.89 10.42 -2.85
N LEU A 487 -8.56 10.82 -4.08
CA LEU A 487 -9.57 11.28 -5.04
C LEU A 487 -10.27 10.09 -5.70
N THR A 488 -9.51 9.21 -6.35
CA THR A 488 -10.09 8.12 -7.14
C THR A 488 -10.32 6.84 -6.33
N GLY A 489 -9.65 6.66 -5.19
CA GLY A 489 -9.58 5.37 -4.50
C GLY A 489 -8.74 4.34 -5.25
N PHE A 490 -7.89 4.77 -6.19
CA PHE A 490 -6.99 3.90 -6.95
C PHE A 490 -5.70 3.62 -6.15
N PRO A 491 -5.16 2.39 -6.15
CA PRO A 491 -3.87 2.09 -5.50
C PRO A 491 -2.69 2.67 -6.27
N ILE A 492 -1.89 3.51 -5.63
CA ILE A 492 -0.82 4.28 -6.29
C ILE A 492 0.59 3.87 -5.87
N LEU A 493 0.76 3.28 -4.68
CA LEU A 493 2.05 2.83 -4.20
C LEU A 493 1.95 1.40 -3.65
N LEU A 494 2.97 0.62 -3.96
CA LEU A 494 3.08 -0.79 -3.65
C LEU A 494 4.32 -1.02 -2.78
N ALA A 495 4.23 -1.90 -1.79
CA ALA A 495 5.41 -2.42 -1.10
C ALA A 495 5.69 -3.83 -1.63
N ALA A 496 6.85 -4.03 -2.25
CA ALA A 496 7.16 -5.23 -3.01
C ALA A 496 8.61 -5.72 -2.79
N ASN A 497 8.82 -7.02 -3.01
CA ASN A 497 10.09 -7.69 -2.84
C ASN A 497 10.51 -8.44 -4.13
N ALA A 498 10.83 -7.67 -5.17
CA ALA A 498 11.42 -8.14 -6.44
C ALA A 498 12.88 -7.68 -6.54
N GLY A 499 13.76 -8.32 -5.78
CA GLY A 499 15.08 -7.81 -5.39
C GLY A 499 15.07 -7.42 -3.91
N PRO A 500 15.77 -6.37 -3.46
CA PRO A 500 15.56 -5.86 -2.10
C PRO A 500 14.14 -5.26 -1.92
N PRO A 501 13.49 -5.45 -0.75
CA PRO A 501 12.21 -4.83 -0.44
C PRO A 501 12.24 -3.31 -0.63
N GLN A 502 11.25 -2.76 -1.34
CA GLN A 502 11.13 -1.33 -1.58
C GLN A 502 9.73 -0.89 -2.00
N MET A 503 9.45 0.40 -1.85
CA MET A 503 8.24 1.02 -2.40
C MET A 503 8.34 1.18 -3.92
N ARG A 504 7.30 0.82 -4.66
CA ARG A 504 7.24 0.81 -6.12
C ARG A 504 5.88 1.23 -6.64
N THR A 505 5.85 1.67 -7.89
CA THR A 505 4.61 1.84 -8.66
C THR A 505 4.24 0.52 -9.34
N TRP A 506 3.03 0.41 -9.89
CA TRP A 506 2.62 -0.76 -10.69
C TRP A 506 3.56 -0.99 -11.89
N GLU A 507 3.87 0.08 -12.63
CA GLU A 507 4.83 0.03 -13.73
C GLU A 507 6.21 -0.43 -13.23
N GLY A 508 6.72 0.17 -12.15
CA GLY A 508 8.04 -0.14 -11.63
C GLY A 508 8.17 -1.58 -11.12
N GLU A 509 7.11 -2.15 -10.55
CA GLU A 509 7.11 -3.53 -10.10
C GLU A 509 7.09 -4.52 -11.27
N MET A 510 6.26 -4.27 -12.27
CA MET A 510 6.05 -5.20 -13.37
C MET A 510 6.94 -4.94 -14.59
N GLN A 511 7.83 -3.94 -14.56
CA GLN A 511 8.65 -3.53 -15.72
C GLN A 511 9.51 -4.65 -16.30
N ASN A 512 10.04 -5.54 -15.45
CA ASN A 512 10.88 -6.67 -15.86
C ASN A 512 10.06 -7.89 -16.32
N ALA A 513 8.74 -7.81 -16.25
CA ALA A 513 7.82 -8.86 -16.69
C ALA A 513 6.48 -8.24 -17.12
N PRO A 514 6.45 -7.41 -18.17
CA PRO A 514 5.27 -6.63 -18.54
C PRO A 514 4.11 -7.49 -19.07
N ARG A 515 4.35 -8.78 -19.33
CA ARG A 515 3.32 -9.76 -19.72
C ARG A 515 2.50 -10.25 -18.52
N ARG A 516 2.82 -9.80 -17.30
CA ARG A 516 2.05 -10.09 -16.09
C ARG A 516 0.71 -9.35 -16.06
N PHE A 517 -0.24 -9.95 -15.37
CA PHE A 517 -1.59 -9.45 -15.10
C PHE A 517 -1.97 -9.75 -13.64
N VAL A 518 -2.98 -9.06 -13.11
CA VAL A 518 -3.51 -9.32 -11.76
C VAL A 518 -4.35 -10.59 -11.78
N VAL A 519 -4.04 -11.52 -10.88
CA VAL A 519 -4.74 -12.81 -10.72
C VAL A 519 -5.75 -12.73 -9.59
N ALA A 520 -5.35 -12.16 -8.46
CA ALA A 520 -6.19 -12.10 -7.28
C ALA A 520 -5.76 -10.99 -6.33
N ARG A 521 -6.67 -10.62 -5.44
CA ARG A 521 -6.46 -9.79 -4.27
C ARG A 521 -6.80 -10.60 -3.03
N LEU A 522 -5.94 -10.58 -2.03
CA LEU A 522 -6.14 -11.16 -0.71
C LEU A 522 -6.18 -10.04 0.32
N ARG A 523 -7.13 -10.11 1.25
CA ARG A 523 -7.19 -9.25 2.44
C ARG A 523 -7.33 -10.13 3.67
N VAL A 524 -6.48 -9.91 4.68
CA VAL A 524 -6.79 -10.41 6.03
C VAL A 524 -7.94 -9.59 6.57
N ARG A 525 -9.00 -10.26 7.02
CA ARG A 525 -10.16 -9.57 7.59
C ARG A 525 -9.70 -8.67 8.75
N PRO A 526 -10.08 -7.39 8.76
CA PRO A 526 -9.64 -6.42 9.77
C PRO A 526 -9.83 -6.91 11.19
N GLU A 527 -11.00 -7.48 11.50
CA GLU A 527 -11.35 -8.03 12.80
C GLU A 527 -10.43 -9.20 13.23
N ILE A 528 -9.90 -9.97 12.27
CA ILE A 528 -8.98 -11.07 12.52
C ILE A 528 -7.58 -10.53 12.76
N PHE A 529 -7.15 -9.54 11.98
CA PHE A 529 -5.87 -8.88 12.14
C PHE A 529 -5.77 -8.15 13.49
N GLU A 530 -6.80 -7.38 13.87
CA GLU A 530 -6.88 -6.69 15.16
C GLU A 530 -6.81 -7.68 16.33
N ARG A 531 -7.58 -8.78 16.27
CA ARG A 531 -7.51 -9.84 17.28
C ARG A 531 -6.12 -10.46 17.39
N ALA A 532 -5.46 -10.71 16.26
CA ALA A 532 -4.11 -11.25 16.23
C ALA A 532 -3.10 -10.27 16.84
N TYR A 533 -3.21 -8.99 16.49
CA TYR A 533 -2.36 -7.93 17.04
C TYR A 533 -2.53 -7.80 18.55
N GLU A 534 -3.77 -7.74 19.04
CA GLU A 534 -4.07 -7.66 20.48
C GLU A 534 -3.65 -8.92 21.24
N GLN A 535 -3.83 -10.10 20.63
CA GLN A 535 -3.30 -11.34 21.20
C GLN A 535 -1.77 -11.27 21.34
N ALA A 536 -1.07 -10.81 20.31
CA ALA A 536 0.38 -10.71 20.32
C ALA A 536 0.91 -9.77 21.41
N ARG A 537 0.19 -8.69 21.70
CA ARG A 537 0.50 -7.76 22.81
C ARG A 537 0.32 -8.42 24.17
N LYS A 538 -0.72 -9.23 24.34
CA LYS A 538 -1.03 -9.92 25.60
C LYS A 538 -0.19 -11.18 25.82
N GLN A 539 0.09 -11.92 24.76
CA GLN A 539 0.76 -13.22 24.78
C GLN A 539 1.75 -13.35 23.61
N PRO A 540 2.91 -12.67 23.68
CA PRO A 540 3.93 -12.74 22.63
C PRO A 540 4.40 -14.18 22.38
N GLY A 541 4.52 -14.57 21.11
CA GLY A 541 4.97 -15.93 20.75
C GLY A 541 3.85 -16.96 20.60
N VAL A 542 2.60 -16.62 20.92
CA VAL A 542 1.45 -17.52 20.84
C VAL A 542 0.70 -17.27 19.53
N PRO A 543 0.60 -18.27 18.62
CA PRO A 543 -0.19 -18.15 17.39
C PRO A 543 -1.67 -17.88 17.68
N LEU A 544 -2.35 -17.16 16.79
CA LEU A 544 -3.79 -16.94 16.88
C LEU A 544 -4.52 -18.29 16.90
N VAL A 545 -5.23 -18.57 17.98
CA VAL A 545 -6.15 -19.71 18.05
C VAL A 545 -7.54 -19.15 17.80
N LEU A 546 -8.06 -19.37 16.61
CA LEU A 546 -9.49 -19.15 16.39
C LEU A 546 -10.23 -20.39 16.85
N GLU A 547 -11.28 -20.17 17.64
CA GLU A 547 -12.23 -21.23 17.94
C GLU A 547 -12.71 -21.82 16.61
N PRO A 548 -12.78 -23.15 16.49
CA PRO A 548 -13.37 -23.77 15.31
C PRO A 548 -14.76 -23.16 15.14
N GLU A 549 -15.13 -22.78 13.91
CA GLU A 549 -16.49 -22.33 13.66
C GLU A 549 -17.45 -23.37 14.26
N PRO A 550 -18.52 -22.94 14.94
CA PRO A 550 -19.57 -23.88 15.29
C PRO A 550 -19.95 -24.57 13.99
N THR A 551 -19.71 -25.89 13.91
CA THR A 551 -20.02 -26.65 12.70
C THR A 551 -21.47 -26.34 12.35
N ALA A 552 -21.74 -26.09 11.08
CA ALA A 552 -23.07 -25.77 10.57
C ALA A 552 -24.08 -26.93 10.69
N ASP A 553 -23.96 -27.75 11.73
CA ASP A 553 -24.82 -28.88 12.09
C ASP A 553 -26.12 -28.45 12.79
N LEU A 554 -26.41 -27.14 12.91
CA LEU A 554 -27.61 -26.62 13.58
C LEU A 554 -28.63 -25.90 12.67
N VAL A 555 -28.53 -26.04 11.35
CA VAL A 555 -29.61 -25.64 10.41
C VAL A 555 -30.13 -26.87 9.64
N ALA A 556 -30.37 -27.95 10.38
CA ALA A 556 -31.32 -28.98 10.00
C ALA A 556 -32.44 -28.98 11.05
N GLN A 557 -33.20 -27.88 11.11
CA GLN A 557 -34.59 -27.99 11.57
C GLN A 557 -35.42 -28.28 10.31
N ASP A 558 -35.84 -29.53 10.23
CA ASP A 558 -36.71 -30.17 9.24
C ASP A 558 -38.07 -29.44 9.10
N PRO A 559 -38.87 -29.78 8.06
CA PRO A 559 -39.41 -28.88 7.01
C PRO A 559 -40.61 -27.97 7.38
#